data_AF-A0A960EDJ8-F1
#
_entry.id   AF-A0A960EDJ8-F1
#
_cell.length_a   1.000
_cell.length_b   1.000
_cell.length_c   1.000
_cell.angle_alpha   90.00
_cell.angle_beta   90.00
_cell.angle_gamma   90.00
#
_symmetry.space_group_name_H-M   'P 1'
#
loop_
_entity.id
_entity.type
_entity.pdbx_description
1 polymer ?
#
loop_
_entity_poly.entity_id
_entity_poly.type
_entity_poly.pdbx_seq_one_letter_code
_entity_poly.pdbx_strand_id
1 'polypeptide(L)'
;MSTPDRSPIPFRFEPPRSPPWTLLRPRLISALADRFEVRVVTVTGGGGFGKSTLLAHAIAENALSPTGRDVWLRVIEHDRDPDHLLSGIYRALTDPAAEPPAAIRLDDVIDAAWALAPERVALLLDDVHRIAPEAPAWSTISQLIERCPTNVSIVLAGRTRPPVALAHLR
;
A
#
# COMPACT_ATOMS: atom_id res chain seq x y z
N MET A 1 -11.70 -12.85 -29.24
CA MET A 1 -10.82 -11.94 -28.47
C MET A 1 -11.71 -11.08 -27.59
N SER A 2 -11.93 -11.49 -26.34
CA SER A 2 -12.72 -10.69 -25.39
C SER A 2 -11.87 -9.51 -24.94
N THR A 3 -12.39 -8.30 -25.12
CA THR A 3 -11.87 -7.09 -24.48
C THR A 3 -11.86 -7.31 -22.96
N PRO A 4 -10.75 -7.03 -22.25
CA PRO A 4 -10.75 -7.11 -20.80
C PRO A 4 -11.75 -6.10 -20.26
N ASP A 5 -12.60 -6.55 -19.34
CA ASP A 5 -13.54 -5.71 -18.60
C ASP A 5 -12.74 -4.62 -17.86
N ARG A 6 -12.82 -3.39 -18.38
CA ARG A 6 -12.16 -2.19 -17.84
C ARG A 6 -12.98 -1.54 -16.71
N SER A 7 -13.94 -2.26 -16.12
CA SER A 7 -14.70 -1.74 -14.99
C SER A 7 -13.76 -1.38 -13.82
N PRO A 8 -13.87 -0.18 -13.24
CA PRO A 8 -13.02 0.22 -12.13
C PRO A 8 -13.25 -0.73 -10.95
N ILE A 9 -12.16 -1.33 -10.47
CA ILE A 9 -12.19 -2.25 -9.34
C ILE A 9 -12.56 -1.44 -8.09
N PRO A 10 -13.66 -1.76 -7.39
CA PRO A 10 -14.07 -1.01 -6.22
C PRO A 10 -12.96 -0.95 -5.18
N PHE A 11 -12.69 0.25 -4.65
CA PHE A 11 -11.73 0.49 -3.57
C PHE A 11 -10.27 0.13 -3.93
N ARG A 12 -9.89 0.24 -5.20
CA ARG A 12 -8.49 0.02 -5.62
C ARG A 12 -7.55 1.07 -5.04
N PHE A 13 -7.91 2.34 -5.13
CA PHE A 13 -7.08 3.48 -4.72
C PHE A 13 -7.63 4.24 -3.50
N GLU A 14 -8.70 3.72 -2.92
CA GLU A 14 -9.33 4.29 -1.72
C GLU A 14 -9.65 3.17 -0.74
N PRO A 15 -9.48 3.38 0.57
CA PRO A 15 -9.87 2.40 1.57
C PRO A 15 -11.39 2.14 1.54
N PRO A 16 -11.84 0.93 1.92
CA PRO A 16 -13.26 0.71 2.13
C PRO A 16 -13.77 1.63 3.25
N ARG A 17 -14.99 2.16 3.10
CA ARG A 17 -15.62 2.95 4.17
C ARG A 17 -15.75 2.08 5.43
N SER A 18 -15.16 2.53 6.52
CA SER A 18 -15.34 1.89 7.83
C SER A 18 -16.80 2.04 8.26
N PRO A 19 -17.53 0.95 8.56
CA PRO A 19 -18.86 1.08 9.14
C PRO A 19 -18.75 1.74 10.51
N PRO A 20 -19.78 2.49 10.94
CA PRO A 20 -19.77 3.20 12.22
C PRO A 20 -19.66 2.28 13.44
N TRP A 21 -19.84 0.97 13.27
CA TRP A 21 -19.86 -0.03 14.35
C TRP A 21 -18.58 -0.86 14.39
N THR A 22 -17.49 -0.33 13.82
CA THR A 22 -16.19 -0.99 13.81
C THR A 22 -15.69 -1.17 15.25
N LEU A 23 -15.32 -2.39 15.61
CA LEU A 23 -14.68 -2.67 16.89
C LEU A 23 -13.43 -1.79 17.03
N LEU A 24 -13.46 -0.91 18.02
CA LEU A 24 -12.31 -0.07 18.35
C LEU A 24 -11.15 -0.98 18.74
N ARG A 25 -10.00 -0.78 18.09
CA ARG A 25 -8.74 -1.48 18.39
C ARG A 25 -7.66 -0.47 18.76
N PRO A 26 -7.80 0.29 19.87
CA PRO A 26 -6.94 1.44 20.18
C PRO A 26 -5.45 1.08 20.22
N ARG A 27 -5.12 -0.12 20.72
CA ARG A 27 -3.73 -0.60 20.76
C ARG A 27 -3.10 -0.78 19.37
N LEU A 28 -3.87 -1.29 18.41
CA LEU A 28 -3.38 -1.50 17.04
C LEU A 28 -3.34 -0.20 16.24
N ILE A 29 -4.30 0.70 16.51
CA ILE A 29 -4.33 2.03 15.91
C ILE A 29 -3.14 2.86 16.41
N SER A 30 -2.88 2.84 17.72
CA SER A 30 -1.69 3.47 18.30
C SER A 30 -0.40 2.89 17.72
N ALA A 31 -0.31 1.57 17.52
CA ALA A 31 0.86 0.98 16.86
C ALA A 31 1.00 1.38 15.38
N LEU A 32 -0.11 1.77 14.71
CA LEU A 32 -0.10 2.29 13.34
C LEU A 32 0.13 3.81 13.28
N ALA A 33 0.08 4.54 14.40
CA ALA A 33 0.34 5.98 14.42
C ALA A 33 1.77 6.28 13.93
N ASP A 34 2.73 5.46 14.35
CA ASP A 34 4.15 5.61 13.99
C ASP A 34 4.48 5.10 12.58
N ARG A 35 3.48 4.74 11.77
CA ARG A 35 3.70 4.20 10.42
C ARG A 35 4.50 5.13 9.51
N PHE A 36 4.46 6.45 9.76
CA PHE A 36 5.22 7.45 9.03
C PHE A 36 6.68 7.59 9.48
N GLU A 37 7.07 6.93 10.58
CA GLU A 37 8.39 7.05 11.20
C GLU A 37 9.29 5.85 10.91
N VAL A 38 8.72 4.74 10.46
CA VAL A 38 9.43 3.49 10.20
C VAL A 38 9.44 3.16 8.72
N ARG A 39 10.47 2.43 8.27
CA ARG A 39 10.59 2.06 6.86
C ARG A 39 9.47 1.13 6.38
N VAL A 40 9.14 0.11 7.18
CA VAL A 40 8.13 -0.89 6.85
C VAL A 40 7.27 -1.25 8.05
N VAL A 41 5.96 -1.34 7.83
CA VAL A 41 5.00 -1.93 8.78
C VAL A 41 4.33 -3.13 8.10
N THR A 42 4.18 -4.24 8.84
CA THR A 42 3.39 -5.39 8.35
C THR A 42 2.16 -5.61 9.21
N VAL A 43 0.99 -5.65 8.59
CA VAL A 43 -0.30 -5.95 9.24
C VAL A 43 -0.80 -7.31 8.79
N THR A 44 -0.65 -8.32 9.65
CA THR A 44 -0.99 -9.71 9.32
C THR A 44 -2.16 -10.23 10.16
N GLY A 45 -2.99 -11.07 9.57
CA GLY A 45 -4.10 -11.73 10.27
C GLY A 45 -5.03 -12.46 9.29
N GLY A 46 -5.75 -13.48 9.76
CA GLY A 46 -6.62 -14.31 8.91
C GLY A 46 -7.71 -13.53 8.15
N GLY A 47 -8.43 -14.23 7.27
CA GLY A 47 -9.63 -13.68 6.62
C GLY A 47 -10.67 -13.27 7.68
N GLY A 48 -11.34 -12.12 7.51
CA GLY A 48 -12.36 -11.64 8.44
C GLY A 48 -11.84 -10.96 9.72
N PHE A 49 -10.52 -10.89 9.95
CA PHE A 49 -9.94 -10.25 11.14
C PHE A 49 -9.99 -8.70 11.12
N GLY A 50 -10.54 -8.10 10.06
CA GLY A 50 -10.74 -6.65 9.97
C GLY A 50 -9.47 -5.84 9.67
N LYS A 51 -8.47 -6.39 8.98
CA LYS A 51 -7.23 -5.68 8.61
C LYS A 51 -7.51 -4.42 7.79
N SER A 52 -8.25 -4.55 6.69
CA SER A 52 -8.63 -3.42 5.84
C SER A 52 -9.44 -2.39 6.61
N THR A 53 -10.30 -2.85 7.54
CA THR A 53 -11.07 -1.96 8.43
C THR A 53 -10.17 -1.23 9.45
N LEU A 54 -9.18 -1.91 10.02
CA LEU A 54 -8.19 -1.31 10.91
C LEU A 54 -7.39 -0.22 10.19
N LEU A 55 -6.91 -0.51 8.97
CA LEU A 55 -6.19 0.47 8.16
C LEU A 55 -7.10 1.65 7.77
N ALA A 56 -8.31 1.37 7.31
CA ALA A 56 -9.29 2.41 6.98
C ALA A 56 -9.60 3.31 8.19
N HIS A 57 -9.66 2.74 9.39
CA HIS A 57 -9.83 3.51 10.63
C HIS A 57 -8.61 4.37 10.94
N ALA A 58 -7.38 3.84 10.82
CA ALA A 58 -6.16 4.60 11.02
C ALA A 58 -6.00 5.76 10.02
N ILE A 59 -6.47 5.58 8.78
CA ILE A 59 -6.54 6.63 7.75
C ILE A 59 -7.58 7.70 8.14
N ALA A 60 -8.76 7.27 8.59
CA ALA A 60 -9.81 8.19 9.01
C ALA A 60 -9.39 9.05 10.22
N GLU A 61 -8.68 8.48 11.20
CA GLU A 61 -8.13 9.24 12.32
C GLU A 61 -7.05 10.23 11.87
N ASN A 62 -6.15 9.82 10.98
CA ASN A 62 -5.13 10.73 10.43
C ASN A 62 -5.76 11.86 9.61
N ALA A 63 -6.89 11.64 8.92
CA ALA A 63 -7.61 12.71 8.23
C ALA A 63 -8.17 13.78 9.19
N LEU A 64 -8.44 13.43 10.45
CA LEU A 64 -8.88 14.37 11.49
C LEU A 64 -7.72 15.16 12.11
N SER A 65 -6.54 14.54 12.22
CA SER A 65 -5.32 15.17 12.73
C SER A 65 -4.10 14.68 11.94
N PRO A 66 -3.80 15.31 10.79
CA PRO A 66 -2.78 14.81 9.87
C PRO A 66 -1.37 14.88 10.44
N THR A 67 -0.67 13.75 10.36
CA THR A 67 0.77 13.60 10.67
C THR A 67 1.61 13.27 9.43
N GLY A 68 0.93 12.90 8.35
CA GLY A 68 1.46 12.58 7.03
C GLY A 68 0.33 12.20 6.08
N ARG A 69 0.67 11.80 4.87
CA ARG A 69 -0.26 11.40 3.81
C ARG A 69 -0.37 9.90 3.69
N ASP A 70 -1.57 9.36 3.84
CA ASP A 70 -1.86 7.96 3.55
C ASP A 70 -2.14 7.78 2.05
N VAL A 71 -1.46 6.83 1.41
CA VAL A 71 -1.66 6.45 0.01
C VAL A 71 -2.10 5.00 -0.06
N TRP A 72 -3.32 4.75 -0.51
CA TRP A 72 -3.91 3.42 -0.52
C TRP A 72 -3.79 2.73 -1.88
N LEU A 73 -3.34 1.48 -1.88
CA LEU A 73 -3.47 0.57 -3.00
C LEU A 73 -3.95 -0.80 -2.51
N ARG A 74 -5.15 -1.21 -2.90
CA ARG A 74 -5.58 -2.60 -2.78
C ARG A 74 -4.95 -3.40 -3.91
N VAL A 75 -4.11 -4.35 -3.53
CA VAL A 75 -3.50 -5.33 -4.42
C VAL A 75 -4.56 -6.22 -5.04
N ILE A 76 -4.42 -6.48 -6.34
CA ILE A 76 -5.28 -7.39 -7.11
C ILE A 76 -4.45 -8.53 -7.70
N GLU A 77 -5.11 -9.55 -8.25
CA GLU A 77 -4.43 -10.73 -8.83
C GLU A 77 -3.42 -10.35 -9.93
N HIS A 78 -3.72 -9.34 -10.74
CA HIS A 78 -2.84 -8.89 -11.81
C HIS A 78 -1.53 -8.27 -11.30
N ASP A 79 -1.52 -7.76 -10.06
CA ASP A 79 -0.33 -7.13 -9.47
C ASP A 79 0.74 -8.15 -9.03
N ARG A 80 0.52 -9.45 -9.29
CA ARG A 80 1.59 -10.46 -9.27
C ARG A 80 2.63 -10.24 -10.37
N ASP A 81 2.23 -9.52 -11.42
CA ASP A 81 3.10 -9.02 -12.48
C ASP A 81 3.73 -7.67 -12.04
N PRO A 82 5.06 -7.52 -12.12
CA PRO A 82 5.75 -6.30 -11.70
C PRO A 82 5.27 -5.03 -12.38
N ASP A 83 4.94 -5.08 -13.68
CA ASP A 83 4.55 -3.91 -14.45
C ASP A 83 3.17 -3.42 -14.02
N HIS A 84 2.25 -4.35 -13.76
CA HIS A 84 0.92 -4.05 -13.20
C HIS A 84 1.03 -3.45 -11.79
N LEU A 85 1.90 -4.02 -10.94
CA LEU A 85 2.11 -3.51 -9.59
C LEU A 85 2.71 -2.09 -9.62
N LEU A 86 3.76 -1.87 -10.40
CA LEU A 86 4.41 -0.56 -10.54
C LEU A 86 3.43 0.49 -11.06
N SER A 87 2.65 0.16 -12.09
CA SER A 87 1.60 1.03 -12.60
C SER A 87 0.57 1.39 -11.54
N GLY A 88 0.14 0.40 -10.73
CA GLY A 88 -0.76 0.62 -9.61
C GLY A 88 -0.18 1.56 -8.54
N ILE A 89 1.06 1.34 -8.14
CA ILE A 89 1.73 2.16 -7.12
C ILE A 89 1.95 3.59 -7.63
N TYR A 90 2.44 3.73 -8.86
CA TYR A 90 2.66 5.04 -9.49
C TYR A 90 1.38 5.87 -9.49
N ARG A 91 0.26 5.29 -9.91
CA ARG A 91 -1.05 5.96 -9.90
C ARG A 91 -1.51 6.31 -8.49
N ALA A 92 -1.29 5.43 -7.51
CA ALA A 92 -1.66 5.71 -6.13
C ALA A 92 -0.89 6.92 -5.57
N LEU A 93 0.41 7.04 -5.90
CA LEU A 93 1.26 8.15 -5.45
C LEU A 93 0.98 9.47 -6.18
N THR A 94 0.57 9.40 -7.45
CA THR A 94 0.37 10.58 -8.31
C THR A 94 -1.11 10.96 -8.40
N ASP A 95 -1.84 10.34 -9.34
CA ASP A 95 -3.26 10.54 -9.56
C ASP A 95 -3.93 9.21 -9.94
N PRO A 96 -4.79 8.66 -9.06
CA PRO A 96 -5.60 7.48 -9.35
C PRO A 96 -6.51 7.61 -10.57
N ALA A 97 -6.94 8.83 -10.93
CA ALA A 97 -7.83 9.06 -12.07
C ALA A 97 -7.09 9.16 -13.40
N ALA A 98 -5.79 9.45 -13.38
CA ALA A 98 -4.97 9.58 -14.57
C ALA A 98 -4.71 8.23 -15.24
N GLU A 99 -4.64 8.25 -16.58
CA GLU A 99 -4.11 7.14 -17.34
C GLU A 99 -2.58 7.10 -17.12
N PRO A 100 -2.02 5.98 -16.63
CA PRO A 100 -0.60 5.88 -16.42
C PRO A 100 0.12 5.88 -17.77
N PRO A 101 1.39 6.33 -17.82
CA PRO A 101 2.28 6.06 -18.94
C PRO A 101 2.28 4.57 -19.32
N ALA A 102 2.51 4.28 -20.61
CA ALA A 102 2.43 2.93 -21.17
C ALA A 102 3.38 1.92 -20.48
N ALA A 103 4.49 2.40 -19.93
CA ALA A 103 5.40 1.63 -19.11
C ALA A 103 5.83 2.48 -17.92
N ILE A 104 5.76 1.89 -16.72
CA ILE A 104 6.27 2.45 -15.49
C ILE A 104 7.43 1.58 -15.02
N ARG A 105 8.58 2.20 -14.76
CA ARG A 105 9.72 1.56 -14.14
C ARG A 105 9.73 1.86 -12.65
N LEU A 106 10.54 1.09 -11.91
CA LEU A 106 10.72 1.33 -10.48
C LEU A 106 11.25 2.74 -10.18
N ASP A 107 12.11 3.28 -11.05
CA ASP A 107 12.68 4.62 -10.88
C ASP A 107 11.60 5.70 -10.99
N ASP A 108 10.62 5.55 -11.89
CA ASP A 108 9.48 6.48 -12.00
C ASP A 108 8.63 6.51 -10.72
N VAL A 109 8.47 5.36 -10.07
CA VAL A 109 7.79 5.25 -8.77
C VAL A 109 8.58 5.92 -7.66
N ILE A 110 9.90 5.75 -7.65
CA ILE A 110 10.80 6.37 -6.67
C ILE A 110 10.80 7.89 -6.85
N ASP A 111 10.80 8.39 -8.10
CA ASP A 111 10.75 9.81 -8.40
C ASP A 111 9.40 10.42 -7.99
N ALA A 112 8.30 9.71 -8.24
CA ALA A 112 6.97 10.11 -7.75
C ALA A 112 6.92 10.18 -6.21
N ALA A 113 7.56 9.23 -5.51
CA ALA A 113 7.68 9.25 -4.06
C ALA A 113 8.54 10.42 -3.55
N TRP A 114 9.64 10.74 -4.23
CA TRP A 114 10.50 11.88 -3.92
C TRP A 114 9.79 13.22 -4.10
N ALA A 115 8.95 13.35 -5.12
CA ALA A 115 8.21 14.57 -5.42
C ALA A 115 7.22 14.97 -4.30
N LEU A 116 6.87 14.03 -3.40
CA LEU A 116 6.03 14.29 -2.24
C LEU A 116 6.79 14.89 -1.04
N ALA A 117 8.13 14.86 -1.05
CA ALA A 117 8.92 15.44 0.04
C ALA A 117 8.68 16.98 0.14
N PRO A 118 8.67 17.56 1.35
CA PRO A 118 9.03 16.97 2.64
C PRO A 118 7.86 16.24 3.35
N GLU A 119 6.70 16.09 2.72
CA GLU A 119 5.57 15.38 3.31
C GLU A 119 5.94 13.92 3.59
N ARG A 120 5.62 13.45 4.79
CA ARG A 120 5.75 12.01 5.13
C ARG A 120 4.57 11.27 4.53
N VAL A 121 4.84 10.12 3.91
CA VAL A 121 3.86 9.32 3.18
C VAL A 121 3.89 7.90 3.70
N ALA A 122 2.73 7.34 3.98
CA ALA A 122 2.55 5.92 4.22
C ALA A 122 1.89 5.30 2.97
N LEU A 123 2.65 4.50 2.21
CA LEU A 123 2.13 3.72 1.10
C LEU A 123 1.56 2.39 1.62
N LEU A 124 0.24 2.29 1.67
CA LEU A 124 -0.49 1.11 2.15
C LEU A 124 -0.83 0.17 0.99
N LEU A 125 -0.17 -0.99 0.96
CA LEU A 125 -0.51 -2.10 0.10
C LEU A 125 -1.40 -3.07 0.86
N ASP A 126 -2.71 -3.05 0.59
CA ASP A 126 -3.68 -3.96 1.19
C ASP A 126 -3.89 -5.21 0.35
N ASP A 127 -4.28 -6.32 0.99
CA ASP A 127 -4.46 -7.62 0.35
C ASP A 127 -3.20 -8.21 -0.35
N VAL A 128 -1.98 -7.93 0.13
CA VAL A 128 -0.72 -8.43 -0.49
C VAL A 128 -0.61 -9.95 -0.58
N HIS A 129 -1.41 -10.69 0.19
CA HIS A 129 -1.53 -12.15 0.10
C HIS A 129 -2.10 -12.67 -1.23
N ARG A 130 -2.62 -11.78 -2.08
CA ARG A 130 -3.01 -12.11 -3.47
C ARG A 130 -1.80 -12.29 -4.38
N ILE A 131 -0.65 -11.73 -4.00
CA ILE A 131 0.62 -12.00 -4.69
C ILE A 131 1.16 -13.30 -4.10
N ALA A 132 1.25 -14.35 -4.93
CA ALA A 132 1.85 -15.61 -4.54
C ALA A 132 3.29 -15.39 -4.03
N PRO A 133 3.77 -16.13 -3.01
CA PRO A 133 5.11 -15.91 -2.43
C PRO A 133 6.27 -15.95 -3.43
N GLU A 134 6.14 -16.75 -4.48
CA GLU A 134 7.11 -16.94 -5.57
C GLU A 134 6.97 -15.94 -6.71
N ALA A 135 5.95 -15.07 -6.68
CA ALA A 135 5.70 -14.14 -7.77
C ALA A 135 6.80 -13.06 -7.85
N PRO A 136 7.21 -12.65 -9.07
CA PRO A 136 8.29 -11.70 -9.28
C PRO A 136 8.01 -10.31 -8.67
N ALA A 137 6.74 -9.95 -8.48
CA ALA A 137 6.33 -8.71 -7.81
C ALA A 137 6.96 -8.51 -6.41
N TRP A 138 7.28 -9.58 -5.67
CA TRP A 138 7.96 -9.46 -4.38
C TRP A 138 9.38 -8.90 -4.48
N SER A 139 10.08 -9.15 -5.59
CA SER A 139 11.38 -8.51 -5.87
C SER A 139 11.22 -7.01 -6.02
N THR A 140 10.19 -6.57 -6.74
CA THR A 140 9.85 -5.15 -6.91
C THR A 140 9.51 -4.49 -5.57
N ILE A 141 8.69 -5.14 -4.73
CA ILE A 141 8.34 -4.62 -3.40
C ILE A 141 9.60 -4.49 -2.53
N SER A 142 10.49 -5.48 -2.58
CA SER A 142 11.75 -5.45 -1.81
C SER A 142 12.65 -4.30 -2.26
N GLN A 143 12.81 -4.11 -3.57
CA GLN A 143 13.58 -2.99 -4.11
C GLN A 143 12.95 -1.64 -3.78
N LEU A 144 11.62 -1.53 -3.79
CA LEU A 144 10.91 -0.32 -3.38
C LEU A 144 11.18 0.01 -1.90
N ILE A 145 11.14 -1.00 -1.03
CA ILE A 145 11.47 -0.85 0.40
C ILE A 145 12.91 -0.38 0.60
N GLU A 146 13.86 -0.87 -0.18
CA GLU A 146 15.27 -0.49 -0.06
C GLU A 146 15.56 0.90 -0.63
N ARG A 147 14.91 1.25 -1.76
CA ARG A 147 15.27 2.42 -2.57
C ARG A 147 14.36 3.62 -2.38
N CYS A 148 13.19 3.47 -1.77
CA CYS A 148 12.30 4.61 -1.51
C CYS A 148 13.03 5.70 -0.69
N PRO A 149 12.66 6.96 -0.85
CA PRO A 149 13.15 8.02 0.01
C PRO A 149 12.68 7.86 1.46
N THR A 150 13.35 8.53 2.40
CA THR A 150 13.08 8.41 3.84
C THR A 150 11.74 9.02 4.25
N ASN A 151 11.12 9.85 3.40
CA ASN A 151 9.77 10.36 3.63
C ASN A 151 8.68 9.35 3.28
N VAL A 152 9.01 8.20 2.69
CA VAL A 152 8.02 7.17 2.34
C VAL A 152 8.22 5.90 3.15
N SER A 153 7.20 5.58 3.93
CA SER A 153 7.03 4.34 4.68
C SER A 153 6.10 3.39 3.93
N ILE A 154 6.34 2.09 4.01
CA ILE A 154 5.55 1.07 3.30
C ILE A 154 4.79 0.22 4.32
N VAL A 155 3.47 0.14 4.16
CA VAL A 155 2.59 -0.69 5.00
C VAL A 155 2.09 -1.86 4.16
N LEU A 156 2.46 -3.09 4.53
CA LEU A 156 2.04 -4.31 3.85
C LEU A 156 0.97 -5.03 4.68
N ALA A 157 -0.25 -5.14 4.15
CA ALA A 157 -1.35 -5.80 4.85
C ALA A 157 -1.83 -7.07 4.12
N GLY A 158 -1.87 -8.18 4.85
CA GLY A 158 -2.11 -9.49 4.26
C GLY A 158 -2.52 -10.58 5.25
N ARG A 159 -2.81 -11.77 4.73
CA ARG A 159 -3.18 -12.94 5.56
C ARG A 159 -1.98 -13.61 6.19
N THR A 160 -0.85 -13.59 5.48
CA THR A 160 0.40 -14.23 5.85
C THR A 160 1.48 -13.17 5.96
N ARG A 161 2.61 -13.54 6.59
CA ARG A 161 3.79 -12.67 6.63
C ARG A 161 4.30 -12.47 5.19
N PRO A 162 4.47 -11.22 4.73
CA PRO A 162 5.07 -10.94 3.43
C PRO A 162 6.49 -11.53 3.34
N PRO A 163 6.89 -12.18 2.23
CA PRO A 163 8.22 -12.75 2.03
C PRO A 163 9.26 -11.66 1.66
N VAL A 164 9.31 -10.57 2.43
CA VAL A 164 10.31 -9.51 2.27
C VAL A 164 11.39 -9.64 3.34
N ALA A 165 12.65 -9.51 2.93
CA ALA A 165 13.81 -9.64 3.81
C ALA A 165 14.00 -8.39 4.67
N LEU A 166 13.21 -8.26 5.74
CA LEU A 166 13.30 -7.11 6.66
C LEU A 166 14.62 -7.05 7.46
N ALA A 167 15.42 -8.12 7.44
CA ALA A 167 16.66 -8.22 8.22
C ALA A 167 17.77 -7.24 7.78
N HIS A 168 17.67 -6.71 6.55
CA HIS A 168 18.65 -5.78 5.98
C HIS A 168 18.31 -4.29 6.22
N LEU A 169 17.19 -4.00 6.90
CA LEU A 169 16.66 -2.64 7.10
C LEU A 169 16.90 -2.11 8.52
N ARG A 170 18.01 -2.51 9.15
CA ARG A 170 18.39 -2.05 10.50
C ARG A 170 19.13 -0.72 10.46
#